data_AF-A0A9W8ZCT1-F1
#
_entry.id   AF-A0A9W8ZCT1-F1
#
_cell.length_a   1.000
_cell.length_b   1.000
_cell.length_c   1.000
_cell.angle_alpha   90.00
_cell.angle_beta   90.00
_cell.angle_gamma   90.00
#
_symmetry.space_group_name_H-M   'P 1'
#
loop_
_entity.id
_entity.type
_entity.pdbx_description
1 polymer ?
#
loop_
_entity_poly.entity_id
_entity_poly.type
_entity_poly.pdbx_seq_one_letter_code
_entity_poly.pdbx_strand_id
1 'polypeptide(L)'
;MSEELRDASKTLPRSMLWTTLVNGSMGFVILITFCSVLGSIEDALASPTKQAYMYVFYNSTQSVAGASAMSALVIFMAIFCNLSITATSSRQLFAFARDQGVPFSSTFAYNIASLSTAAILASYIVSISCITLKRIRGEPLLPSKFDIGRAGLPINIASIVFLVFVFIFSFMPMGPKPNAAGMNWSILMFGSTVVLSIAYYFVKGRHVYAGPVTYVRKGV
;
A
#
# COMPACT_ATOMS: atom_id res chain seq x y z
N MET A 1 12.07 -11.77 6.06
CA MET A 1 11.67 -12.40 4.78
C MET A 1 12.74 -12.38 3.71
N SER A 2 13.36 -11.25 3.33
CA SER A 2 14.48 -11.31 2.37
C SER A 2 15.69 -12.08 2.93
N GLU A 3 15.89 -12.10 4.25
CA GLU A 3 16.97 -12.82 4.92
C GLU A 3 16.78 -14.35 4.99
N GLU A 4 15.55 -14.85 4.81
CA GLU A 4 15.22 -16.28 4.91
C GLU A 4 15.33 -16.98 3.54
N LEU A 5 15.51 -16.21 2.47
CA LEU A 5 15.69 -16.74 1.12
C LEU A 5 17.16 -17.04 0.87
N ARG A 6 17.46 -18.31 0.55
CA ARG A 6 18.81 -18.79 0.20
C ARG A 6 19.48 -17.95 -0.91
N ASP A 7 18.68 -17.38 -1.82
CA ASP A 7 19.13 -16.50 -2.90
C ASP A 7 18.16 -15.30 -3.09
N ALA A 8 18.07 -14.45 -2.06
CA ALA A 8 17.15 -13.31 -2.02
C ALA A 8 17.22 -12.42 -3.28
N SER A 9 18.42 -12.13 -3.78
CA SER A 9 18.60 -11.17 -4.89
C SER A 9 18.05 -11.64 -6.24
N LYS A 10 17.79 -12.93 -6.43
CA LYS A 10 17.24 -13.49 -7.69
C LYS A 10 15.84 -14.06 -7.51
N THR A 11 15.61 -14.73 -6.38
CA THR A 11 14.32 -15.37 -6.09
C THR A 11 13.26 -14.33 -5.73
N LEU A 12 13.63 -13.27 -5.00
CA LEU A 12 12.68 -12.22 -4.60
C LEU A 12 12.11 -11.46 -5.81
N PRO A 13 12.91 -10.92 -6.75
CA PRO A 13 12.36 -10.20 -7.90
C PRO A 13 11.50 -11.09 -8.81
N ARG A 14 11.91 -12.35 -9.02
CA ARG A 14 11.13 -13.31 -9.80
C ARG A 14 9.81 -13.65 -9.14
N SER A 15 9.80 -13.87 -7.83
CA SER A 15 8.59 -14.12 -7.06
C SER A 15 7.62 -12.94 -7.10
N MET A 16 8.13 -11.70 -6.98
CA MET A 16 7.33 -10.49 -7.12
C MET A 16 6.68 -10.39 -8.50
N LEU A 17 7.43 -10.71 -9.56
CA LEU A 17 6.92 -10.66 -10.94
C LEU A 17 5.82 -11.70 -11.16
N TRP A 18 6.06 -12.95 -10.73
CA TRP A 18 5.07 -14.02 -10.82
C TRP A 18 3.80 -13.73 -10.02
N THR A 19 3.96 -13.23 -8.79
CA THR A 19 2.82 -12.86 -7.92
C THR A 19 1.98 -11.76 -8.57
N THR A 20 2.63 -10.76 -9.18
CA THR A 20 1.92 -9.67 -9.88
C THR A 20 1.19 -10.18 -11.12
N LEU A 21 1.82 -11.06 -11.90
CA LEU A 21 1.21 -11.63 -13.10
C LEU A 21 -0.01 -12.51 -12.77
N VAL A 22 0.11 -13.39 -11.76
CA VAL A 22 -0.98 -14.28 -11.34
C VAL A 22 -2.13 -13.50 -10.69
N ASN A 23 -1.82 -12.55 -9.79
CA ASN A 23 -2.86 -11.73 -9.18
C ASN A 23 -3.52 -10.81 -10.20
N GLY A 24 -2.76 -10.26 -11.15
CA GLY A 24 -3.27 -9.41 -12.22
C GLY A 24 -4.20 -10.18 -13.16
N SER A 25 -3.83 -11.39 -13.56
CA SER A 25 -4.67 -12.22 -14.43
C SER A 25 -5.95 -12.67 -13.72
N MET A 26 -5.87 -13.10 -12.45
CA MET A 26 -7.06 -13.40 -11.64
C MET A 26 -7.95 -12.18 -11.45
N GLY A 27 -7.37 -11.01 -11.15
CA GLY A 27 -8.11 -9.75 -11.02
C GLY A 27 -8.84 -9.37 -12.31
N PHE A 28 -8.20 -9.57 -13.46
CA PHE A 28 -8.83 -9.32 -14.77
C PHE A 28 -10.02 -10.26 -15.04
N VAL A 29 -9.88 -11.55 -14.71
CA VAL A 29 -10.99 -12.52 -14.82
C VAL A 29 -12.15 -12.15 -13.90
N ILE A 30 -11.85 -11.73 -12.66
CA ILE A 30 -12.87 -11.28 -11.69
C ILE A 30 -13.58 -10.04 -12.22
N LEU A 31 -12.86 -9.06 -12.79
CA LEU A 31 -13.45 -7.86 -13.35
C LEU A 31 -14.39 -8.16 -14.52
N ILE A 32 -13.99 -9.04 -15.45
CA ILE A 32 -14.85 -9.46 -16.57
C ILE A 32 -16.13 -10.12 -16.04
N THR A 33 -15.98 -11.04 -15.08
CA THR A 33 -17.11 -11.75 -14.47
C THR A 33 -18.03 -10.81 -13.70
N PHE A 34 -17.45 -9.83 -13.01
CA PHE A 34 -18.20 -8.82 -12.28
C PHE A 34 -19.02 -7.96 -13.24
N CYS A 35 -18.40 -7.45 -14.30
CA CYS A 35 -19.07 -6.62 -15.30
C CYS A 35 -20.16 -7.38 -16.08
N SER A 36 -20.00 -8.67 -16.33
CA SER A 36 -21.02 -9.47 -17.04
C SER A 36 -22.22 -9.83 -16.17
N VAL A 37 -22.04 -9.94 -14.84
CA VAL A 37 -23.09 -10.35 -13.90
C VAL A 37 -23.76 -9.16 -13.20
N LEU A 38 -23.16 -7.96 -13.21
CA LEU A 38 -23.72 -6.80 -12.50
C LEU A 38 -25.08 -6.33 -13.04
N GLY A 39 -25.33 -6.38 -14.36
CA GLY A 39 -26.58 -5.89 -14.95
C GLY A 39 -26.75 -4.38 -14.80
N SER A 40 -27.80 -3.94 -14.09
CA SER A 40 -28.17 -2.53 -13.86
C SER A 40 -27.45 -1.93 -12.65
N ILE A 41 -26.75 -0.81 -12.86
CA ILE A 41 -26.03 -0.09 -11.78
C ILE A 41 -27.02 0.53 -10.78
N GLU A 42 -28.21 0.95 -11.24
CA GLU A 42 -29.24 1.57 -10.40
C GLU A 42 -29.78 0.62 -9.33
N ASP A 43 -29.99 -0.66 -9.67
CA ASP A 43 -30.46 -1.67 -8.73
C ASP A 43 -29.37 -2.08 -7.73
N ALA A 44 -28.10 -2.09 -8.17
CA ALA A 44 -26.96 -2.32 -7.29
C ALA A 44 -26.79 -1.20 -6.24
N LEU A 45 -27.11 0.05 -6.61
CA LEU A 45 -27.08 1.21 -5.71
C LEU A 45 -28.33 1.33 -4.83
N ALA A 46 -29.49 0.87 -5.30
CA ALA A 46 -30.74 0.82 -4.54
C ALA A 46 -30.77 -0.33 -3.52
N SER A 47 -29.91 -1.34 -3.69
CA SER A 47 -29.81 -2.48 -2.77
C SER A 47 -29.53 -2.05 -1.32
N PRO A 48 -30.23 -2.63 -0.31
CA PRO A 48 -30.08 -2.28 1.11
C PRO A 48 -28.64 -2.38 1.63
N THR A 49 -27.82 -3.21 1.00
CA THR A 49 -26.45 -3.50 1.44
C THR A 49 -25.45 -2.44 1.02
N LYS A 50 -25.74 -1.62 -0.01
CA LYS A 50 -24.85 -0.60 -0.58
C LYS A 50 -23.44 -1.10 -0.95
N GLN A 51 -23.28 -2.42 -1.10
CA GLN A 51 -22.02 -3.09 -1.38
C GLN A 51 -22.16 -3.88 -2.68
N ALA A 52 -21.43 -3.46 -3.72
CA ALA A 52 -21.62 -3.95 -5.08
C ALA A 52 -21.32 -5.46 -5.24
N TYR A 53 -20.38 -6.02 -4.47
CA TYR A 53 -20.04 -7.45 -4.54
C TYR A 53 -21.16 -8.36 -4.04
N MET A 54 -21.91 -7.92 -3.02
CA MET A 54 -22.99 -8.72 -2.43
C MET A 54 -24.19 -8.81 -3.39
N TYR A 55 -24.43 -7.73 -4.14
CA TYR A 55 -25.46 -7.70 -5.19
C TYR A 55 -25.13 -8.66 -6.33
N VAL A 56 -23.87 -8.71 -6.78
CA VAL A 56 -23.43 -9.63 -7.85
C VAL A 56 -23.63 -11.10 -7.45
N PHE A 57 -23.34 -11.45 -6.19
CA PHE A 57 -23.60 -12.82 -5.70
C PHE A 57 -25.09 -13.16 -5.66
N TYR A 58 -25.94 -12.21 -5.30
CA TYR A 58 -27.38 -12.39 -5.36
C TYR A 58 -27.89 -12.54 -6.80
N ASN A 59 -27.42 -11.71 -7.73
CA ASN A 59 -27.84 -11.78 -9.12
C ASN A 59 -27.38 -13.09 -9.81
N SER A 60 -26.20 -13.61 -9.44
CA SER A 60 -25.69 -14.88 -9.94
C SER A 60 -26.46 -16.10 -9.40
N THR A 61 -26.84 -16.09 -8.12
CA THR A 61 -27.44 -17.26 -7.47
C THR A 61 -28.96 -17.24 -7.39
N GLN A 62 -29.59 -16.07 -7.57
CA GLN A 62 -31.03 -15.82 -7.38
C GLN A 62 -31.55 -16.29 -6.01
N SER A 63 -30.65 -16.52 -5.04
CA SER A 63 -30.93 -17.09 -3.73
C SER A 63 -30.21 -16.31 -2.64
N VAL A 64 -30.97 -15.83 -1.65
CA VAL A 64 -30.43 -15.05 -0.52
C VAL A 64 -29.53 -15.92 0.37
N ALA A 65 -29.85 -17.21 0.52
CA ALA A 65 -29.04 -18.14 1.31
C ALA A 65 -27.70 -18.45 0.63
N GLY A 66 -27.69 -18.63 -0.70
CA GLY A 66 -26.46 -18.87 -1.46
C GLY A 66 -25.53 -17.66 -1.47
N ALA A 67 -26.09 -16.46 -1.74
CA ALA A 67 -25.32 -15.22 -1.75
C ALA A 67 -24.74 -14.86 -0.37
N SER A 68 -25.48 -15.11 0.71
CA SER A 68 -25.01 -14.85 2.07
C SER A 68 -23.91 -15.83 2.50
N ALA A 69 -23.99 -17.11 2.14
CA ALA A 69 -22.94 -18.09 2.42
C ALA A 69 -21.60 -17.74 1.74
N MET A 70 -21.63 -17.35 0.47
CA MET A 70 -20.42 -16.92 -0.26
C MET A 70 -19.85 -15.62 0.31
N SER A 71 -20.72 -14.67 0.67
CA SER A 71 -20.28 -13.42 1.32
C SER A 71 -19.62 -13.67 2.67
N ALA A 72 -20.17 -14.60 3.46
CA ALA A 72 -19.59 -14.98 4.76
C ALA A 72 -18.18 -15.57 4.61
N LEU A 73 -17.94 -16.38 3.57
CA LEU A 73 -16.61 -16.91 3.26
C LEU A 73 -15.60 -15.80 2.95
N VAL A 74 -16.00 -14.81 2.13
CA VAL A 74 -15.15 -13.65 1.82
C VAL A 74 -14.84 -12.84 3.08
N ILE A 75 -15.83 -12.62 3.94
CA ILE A 75 -15.64 -11.91 5.22
C ILE A 75 -14.67 -12.69 6.12
N PHE A 76 -14.83 -14.01 6.23
CA PHE A 76 -13.91 -14.85 7.00
C PHE A 76 -12.47 -14.71 6.50
N MET A 77 -12.25 -14.81 5.19
CA MET A 77 -10.92 -14.65 4.59
C MET A 77 -10.35 -13.23 4.80
N ALA A 78 -11.19 -12.20 4.74
CA ALA A 78 -10.80 -10.82 5.00
C ALA A 78 -10.31 -10.61 6.45
N ILE A 79 -10.90 -11.29 7.43
CA ILE A 79 -10.44 -11.22 8.83
C ILE A 79 -9.00 -11.73 8.96
N PHE A 80 -8.69 -12.90 8.39
CA PHE A 80 -7.32 -13.45 8.41
C PHE A 80 -6.31 -12.56 7.68
N CYS A 81 -6.72 -11.93 6.58
CA CYS A 81 -5.89 -10.96 5.86
C CYS A 81 -5.54 -9.76 6.76
N ASN A 82 -6.54 -9.14 7.41
CA ASN A 82 -6.34 -8.01 8.30
C ASN A 82 -5.45 -8.37 9.52
N LEU A 83 -5.61 -9.57 10.07
CA LEU A 83 -4.72 -10.08 11.13
C LEU A 83 -3.26 -10.15 10.66
N SER A 84 -3.02 -10.65 9.45
CA SER A 84 -1.68 -10.78 8.87
C SER A 84 -1.03 -9.41 8.59
N ILE A 85 -1.81 -8.44 8.09
CA ILE A 85 -1.35 -7.06 7.85
C ILE A 85 -1.00 -6.38 9.17
N THR A 86 -1.84 -6.55 10.18
CA THR A 86 -1.60 -5.99 11.52
C THR A 86 -0.33 -6.57 12.14
N ALA A 87 -0.15 -7.89 12.08
CA ALA A 87 1.06 -8.54 12.58
C ALA A 87 2.33 -8.05 11.86
N THR A 88 2.27 -7.83 10.54
CA THR A 88 3.41 -7.33 9.75
C THR A 88 3.72 -5.88 10.08
N SER A 89 2.70 -5.03 10.20
CA SER A 89 2.85 -3.61 10.56
C SER A 89 3.47 -3.45 11.94
N SER A 90 3.09 -4.29 12.91
CA SER A 90 3.70 -4.32 14.24
C SER A 90 5.19 -4.66 14.20
N ARG A 91 5.61 -5.61 13.35
CA ARG A 91 7.04 -5.95 13.17
C ARG A 91 7.82 -4.81 12.53
N GLN A 92 7.25 -4.14 11.53
CA GLN A 92 7.86 -2.96 10.91
C GLN A 92 8.04 -1.84 11.94
N LEU A 93 7.00 -1.55 12.72
CA LEU A 93 7.05 -0.53 13.76
C LEU A 93 8.08 -0.88 14.85
N PHE A 94 8.17 -2.14 15.27
CA PHE A 94 9.17 -2.60 16.23
C PHE A 94 10.60 -2.44 15.71
N ALA A 95 10.85 -2.78 14.44
CA ALA A 95 12.17 -2.57 13.81
C ALA A 95 12.54 -1.08 13.77
N PHE A 96 11.61 -0.20 13.38
CA PHE A 96 11.83 1.25 13.42
C PHE A 96 12.03 1.80 14.83
N ALA A 97 11.34 1.22 15.83
CA ALA A 97 11.51 1.61 17.23
C ALA A 97 12.89 1.21 17.78
N ARG A 98 13.36 0.01 17.45
CA ARG A 98 14.72 -0.44 17.76
C ARG A 98 15.78 0.50 17.19
N ASP A 99 15.54 1.01 15.98
CA ASP A 99 16.46 1.91 15.28
C ASP A 99 16.25 3.40 15.66
N GLN A 100 15.59 3.67 16.80
CA GLN A 100 15.31 5.00 17.36
C GLN A 100 14.56 5.97 16.40
N GLY A 101 13.83 5.42 15.42
CA GLY A 101 13.13 6.17 14.38
C GLY A 101 11.72 6.65 14.74
N VAL A 102 11.16 6.27 15.88
CA VAL A 102 9.75 6.57 16.23
C VAL A 102 9.62 7.58 17.39
N PRO A 103 8.82 8.65 17.24
CA PRO A 103 8.42 9.52 18.36
C PRO A 103 7.29 8.88 19.19
N PHE A 104 7.38 8.97 20.52
CA PHE A 104 6.33 8.71 21.53
C PHE A 104 5.24 7.67 21.18
N SER A 105 5.45 6.44 21.64
CA SER A 105 4.77 5.21 21.21
C SER A 105 3.32 4.97 21.69
N SER A 106 2.58 5.99 22.15
CA SER A 106 1.27 5.75 22.79
C SER A 106 0.09 6.57 22.30
N THR A 107 0.25 7.54 21.38
CA THR A 107 -0.82 8.55 21.15
C THR A 107 -1.52 8.49 19.78
N PHE A 108 -1.10 7.67 18.81
CA PHE A 108 -1.61 7.78 17.42
C PHE A 108 -2.43 6.57 16.90
N ALA A 109 -3.29 5.98 17.74
CA ALA A 109 -3.96 4.71 17.41
C ALA A 109 -5.39 4.80 16.83
N TYR A 110 -5.90 5.96 16.36
CA TYR A 110 -7.35 6.07 16.09
C TYR A 110 -7.84 6.30 14.65
N ASN A 111 -7.03 6.53 13.63
CA ASN A 111 -7.55 6.69 12.25
C ASN A 111 -6.59 6.12 11.19
N ILE A 112 -6.54 4.78 11.11
CA ILE A 112 -5.44 4.07 10.44
C ILE A 112 -5.78 3.67 8.98
N ALA A 113 -7.06 3.44 8.63
CA ALA A 113 -7.40 2.82 7.35
C ALA A 113 -7.03 3.67 6.12
N SER A 114 -7.57 4.89 5.97
CA SER A 114 -7.25 5.74 4.80
C SER A 114 -5.86 6.38 4.88
N LEU A 115 -5.32 6.58 6.09
CA LEU A 115 -3.95 7.03 6.29
C LEU A 115 -2.93 6.00 5.81
N SER A 116 -3.23 4.71 5.99
CA SER A 116 -2.32 3.62 5.59
C SER A 116 -2.08 3.60 4.09
N THR A 117 -3.11 3.80 3.27
CA THR A 117 -2.98 3.85 1.80
C THR A 117 -2.11 5.02 1.36
N ALA A 118 -2.36 6.22 1.89
CA ALA A 118 -1.54 7.40 1.58
C ALA A 118 -0.09 7.24 2.02
N ALA A 119 0.16 6.66 3.20
CA ALA A 119 1.50 6.41 3.73
C ALA A 119 2.29 5.40 2.87
N ILE A 120 1.64 4.33 2.42
CA ILE A 120 2.26 3.34 1.53
C ILE A 120 2.63 3.98 0.19
N LEU A 121 1.72 4.73 -0.43
CA LEU A 121 1.98 5.43 -1.69
C LEU A 121 3.12 6.44 -1.55
N ALA A 122 3.12 7.24 -0.49
CA ALA A 122 4.19 8.19 -0.20
C ALA A 122 5.55 7.49 -0.02
N SER A 123 5.59 6.36 0.69
CA SER A 123 6.82 5.57 0.86
C SER A 123 7.39 5.10 -0.48
N TYR A 124 6.54 4.55 -1.37
CA TYR A 124 6.97 4.14 -2.71
C TYR A 124 7.45 5.32 -3.57
N ILE A 125 6.74 6.46 -3.53
CA ILE A 125 7.14 7.67 -4.26
C ILE A 125 8.54 8.09 -3.80
N VAL A 126 8.79 8.17 -2.49
CA VAL A 126 10.10 8.56 -1.95
C VAL A 126 11.20 7.58 -2.36
N SER A 127 10.97 6.27 -2.19
CA SER A 127 11.98 5.25 -2.54
C SER A 127 12.32 5.23 -4.03
N ILE A 128 11.32 5.25 -4.91
CA ILE A 128 11.53 5.20 -6.37
C ILE A 128 12.13 6.53 -6.85
N SER A 129 11.74 7.67 -6.27
CA SER A 129 12.33 8.98 -6.58
C SER A 129 13.81 9.03 -6.22
N CYS A 130 14.20 8.54 -5.04
CA CYS A 130 15.62 8.47 -4.66
C CYS A 130 16.47 7.67 -5.65
N ILE A 131 15.97 6.50 -6.10
CA ILE A 131 16.66 5.67 -7.10
C ILE A 131 16.70 6.36 -8.47
N THR A 132 15.60 7.00 -8.87
CA THR A 132 15.49 7.72 -10.15
C THR A 132 16.44 8.91 -10.18
N LEU A 133 16.51 9.70 -9.10
CA LEU A 133 17.44 10.82 -8.96
C LEU A 133 18.90 10.36 -9.04
N LYS A 134 19.27 9.26 -8.36
CA LYS A 134 20.62 8.68 -8.49
C LYS A 134 20.95 8.28 -9.91
N ARG A 135 19.99 7.69 -10.62
CA ARG A 135 20.16 7.24 -12.01
C ARG A 135 20.28 8.41 -12.99
N ILE A 136 19.55 9.51 -12.76
CA ILE A 136 19.66 10.76 -13.54
C ILE A 136 21.00 11.48 -13.26
N ARG A 137 21.48 11.45 -12.02
CA ARG A 137 22.78 12.04 -11.62
C ARG A 137 23.99 11.21 -12.06
N GLY A 138 23.79 10.02 -12.60
CA GLY A 138 24.88 9.12 -12.98
C GLY A 138 25.66 8.55 -11.79
N GLU A 139 25.10 8.59 -10.57
CA GLU A 139 25.73 8.00 -9.40
C GLU A 139 25.73 6.47 -9.49
N PRO A 140 26.82 5.78 -9.08
CA PRO A 140 26.85 4.33 -9.09
C PRO A 140 25.76 3.77 -8.18
N LEU A 141 24.86 2.97 -8.75
CA LEU A 141 23.88 2.22 -7.99
C LEU A 141 24.56 1.03 -7.30
N LEU A 142 23.97 0.58 -6.18
CA LEU A 142 24.43 -0.63 -5.52
C LEU A 142 24.36 -1.82 -6.49
N PRO A 143 25.35 -2.73 -6.46
CA PRO A 143 25.39 -3.86 -7.38
C PRO A 143 24.13 -4.71 -7.23
N SER A 144 23.31 -4.77 -8.29
CA SER A 144 22.12 -5.61 -8.34
C SER A 144 22.38 -6.86 -9.18
N LYS A 145 21.97 -8.03 -8.67
CA LYS A 145 22.02 -9.29 -9.45
C LYS A 145 20.90 -9.39 -10.50
N PHE A 146 19.91 -8.50 -10.43
CA PHE A 146 18.77 -8.42 -11.35
C PHE A 146 18.61 -6.96 -11.79
N ASP A 147 18.96 -6.66 -13.04
CA ASP A 147 18.84 -5.31 -13.61
C ASP A 147 18.10 -5.40 -14.95
N ILE A 148 17.09 -4.55 -15.11
CA ILE A 148 16.29 -4.39 -16.32
C ILE A 148 17.00 -3.42 -17.31
N GLY A 149 18.21 -2.97 -16.96
CA GLY A 149 19.09 -2.15 -17.76
C GLY A 149 18.46 -0.79 -18.07
N ARG A 150 18.59 -0.37 -19.34
CA ARG A 150 18.14 0.95 -19.83
C ARG A 150 16.63 1.17 -19.67
N ALA A 151 15.82 0.10 -19.71
CA ALA A 151 14.38 0.20 -19.52
C ALA A 151 13.96 0.56 -18.08
N GLY A 152 14.84 0.38 -17.08
CA GLY A 152 14.47 0.70 -15.70
C GLY A 152 14.23 2.20 -15.44
N LEU A 153 14.88 3.11 -16.18
CA LEU A 153 14.66 4.56 -15.99
C LEU A 153 13.25 4.98 -16.44
N PRO A 154 12.80 4.69 -17.68
CA PRO A 154 11.43 5.02 -18.09
C PRO A 154 10.38 4.30 -17.24
N ILE A 155 10.62 3.06 -16.81
CA ILE A 155 9.71 2.34 -15.91
C ILE A 155 9.57 3.06 -14.57
N ASN A 156 10.68 3.50 -13.96
CA ASN A 156 10.62 4.23 -12.70
C ASN A 156 9.91 5.58 -12.84
N ILE A 157 10.16 6.33 -13.93
CA ILE A 157 9.50 7.61 -14.21
C ILE A 157 7.99 7.39 -14.39
N ALA A 158 7.58 6.42 -15.22
CA ALA A 158 6.18 6.08 -15.40
C ALA A 158 5.50 5.68 -14.09
N SER A 159 6.21 4.91 -13.25
CA SER A 159 5.73 4.51 -11.93
C SER A 159 5.54 5.72 -11.00
N ILE A 160 6.48 6.67 -10.97
CA ILE A 160 6.34 7.90 -10.17
C ILE A 160 5.14 8.72 -10.65
N VAL A 161 4.99 8.94 -11.96
CA VAL A 161 3.86 9.70 -12.52
C VAL A 161 2.53 9.05 -12.13
N PHE A 162 2.43 7.72 -12.28
CA PHE A 162 1.23 6.97 -11.91
C PHE A 162 0.97 7.04 -10.40
N LEU A 163 1.99 6.85 -9.56
CA LEU A 163 1.84 6.90 -8.11
C LEU A 163 1.46 8.29 -7.62
N VAL A 164 2.02 9.36 -8.20
CA VAL A 164 1.65 10.75 -7.88
C VAL A 164 0.20 11.02 -8.27
N PHE A 165 -0.22 10.55 -9.44
CA PHE A 165 -1.62 10.64 -9.86
C PHE A 165 -2.55 9.95 -8.86
N VAL A 166 -2.30 8.68 -8.53
CA VAL A 166 -3.11 7.92 -7.56
C VAL A 166 -3.07 8.55 -6.17
N PHE A 167 -1.92 9.07 -5.74
CA PHE A 167 -1.76 9.74 -4.45
C PHE A 167 -2.65 10.98 -4.34
N ILE A 168 -2.71 11.83 -5.37
CA ILE A 168 -3.62 12.98 -5.40
C ILE A 168 -5.08 12.53 -5.29
N PHE A 169 -5.47 11.53 -6.09
CA PHE A 169 -6.84 11.00 -6.07
C PHE A 169 -7.21 10.33 -4.75
N SER A 170 -6.24 9.78 -4.02
CA SER A 170 -6.48 9.14 -2.71
C SER A 170 -6.99 10.11 -1.64
N PHE A 171 -6.74 11.41 -1.81
CA PHE A 171 -7.23 12.46 -0.90
C PHE A 171 -8.54 13.10 -1.37
N MET A 172 -9.03 12.77 -2.57
CA MET A 172 -10.30 13.32 -3.04
C MET A 172 -11.49 12.68 -2.30
N PRO A 173 -12.58 13.45 -2.07
CA PRO A 173 -13.83 12.93 -1.53
C PRO A 173 -14.57 12.09 -2.59
N MET A 174 -15.45 11.17 -2.16
CA MET A 174 -16.22 10.30 -3.06
C MET A 174 -17.26 11.02 -3.94
N GLY A 175 -17.53 12.31 -3.72
CA GLY A 175 -18.49 13.08 -4.49
C GLY A 175 -18.22 14.59 -4.51
N PRO A 176 -18.81 15.32 -5.48
CA PRO A 176 -18.69 16.77 -5.57
C PRO A 176 -19.41 17.47 -4.41
N LYS A 177 -18.83 18.56 -3.90
CA LYS A 177 -19.36 19.36 -2.76
C LYS A 177 -19.63 18.52 -1.49
N PRO A 178 -18.60 17.87 -0.90
CA PRO A 178 -18.78 17.13 0.34
C PRO A 178 -19.17 18.08 1.48
N ASN A 179 -20.12 17.67 2.31
CA ASN A 179 -20.31 18.27 3.63
C ASN A 179 -19.16 17.83 4.57
N ALA A 180 -18.98 18.46 5.74
CA ALA A 180 -17.92 18.11 6.69
C ALA A 180 -17.89 16.61 7.05
N ALA A 181 -19.05 15.96 7.11
CA ALA A 181 -19.18 14.52 7.35
C ALA A 181 -18.79 13.64 6.14
N GLY A 182 -18.85 14.18 4.92
CA GLY A 182 -18.51 13.47 3.67
C GLY A 182 -17.13 13.83 3.12
N MET A 183 -16.36 14.67 3.81
CA MET A 183 -15.03 15.08 3.38
C MET A 183 -14.01 14.00 3.70
N ASN A 184 -13.08 13.76 2.79
CA ASN A 184 -11.95 12.88 3.03
C ASN A 184 -10.89 13.60 3.89
N TRP A 185 -11.00 13.44 5.22
CA TRP A 185 -10.08 14.06 6.20
C TRP A 185 -8.67 13.44 6.22
N SER A 186 -8.40 12.45 5.37
CA SER A 186 -7.09 11.80 5.27
C SER A 186 -5.99 12.79 4.91
N ILE A 187 -6.29 13.84 4.14
CA ILE A 187 -5.31 14.86 3.78
C ILE A 187 -4.80 15.62 5.01
N LEU A 188 -5.70 15.97 5.92
CA LEU A 188 -5.36 16.69 7.14
C LEU A 188 -4.58 15.79 8.10
N MET A 189 -5.03 14.56 8.28
CA MET A 189 -4.35 13.57 9.14
C MET A 189 -2.97 13.19 8.61
N PHE A 190 -2.83 13.00 7.30
CA PHE A 190 -1.55 12.72 6.67
C PHE A 190 -0.62 13.94 6.78
N GLY A 191 -1.11 15.12 6.43
CA GLY A 191 -0.37 16.38 6.53
C GLY A 191 0.13 16.65 7.95
N SER A 192 -0.73 16.51 8.96
CA SER A 192 -0.33 16.71 10.37
C SER A 192 0.74 15.70 10.79
N THR A 193 0.61 14.44 10.37
CA THR A 193 1.59 13.38 10.70
C THR A 193 2.95 13.68 10.06
N VAL A 194 2.97 14.13 8.80
CA VAL A 194 4.22 14.53 8.11
C VAL A 194 4.85 15.74 8.79
N VAL A 195 4.08 16.78 9.10
CA VAL A 195 4.60 17.98 9.78
C VAL A 195 5.18 17.65 11.15
N LEU A 196 4.47 16.84 11.96
CA LEU A 196 4.97 16.39 13.26
C LEU A 196 6.24 15.54 13.12
N SER A 197 6.31 14.68 12.11
CA SER A 197 7.49 13.84 11.85
C SER A 197 8.70 14.68 11.44
N ILE A 198 8.51 15.68 10.59
CA ILE A 198 9.56 16.63 10.18
C ILE A 198 10.03 17.45 11.39
N ALA A 199 9.10 17.99 12.17
CA ALA A 199 9.42 18.75 13.38
C ALA A 199 10.22 17.88 14.37
N TYR A 200 9.81 16.63 14.59
CA TYR A 200 10.53 15.68 15.42
C TYR A 200 11.94 15.38 14.89
N TYR A 201 12.09 15.22 13.57
CA TYR A 201 13.39 14.99 12.94
C TYR A 201 14.35 16.16 13.19
N PHE A 202 13.89 17.41 13.03
CA PHE A 202 14.72 18.58 13.29
C PHE A 202 15.05 18.79 14.77
N VAL A 203 14.11 18.49 15.68
CA VAL A 203 14.29 18.67 17.13
C VAL A 203 15.17 17.59 17.75
N LYS A 204 14.94 16.32 17.42
CA LYS A 204 15.58 15.17 18.09
C LYS A 204 16.16 14.15 17.12
N GLY A 205 15.43 13.83 16.05
CA GLY A 205 15.79 12.74 15.14
C GLY A 205 17.19 12.89 14.53
N ARG A 206 17.56 14.09 14.06
CA ARG A 206 18.88 14.35 13.44
C ARG A 206 20.07 14.16 14.38
N HIS A 207 19.83 14.20 15.69
CA HIS A 207 20.87 14.07 16.72
C HIS A 207 20.99 12.65 17.28
N VAL A 208 19.93 11.86 17.15
CA VAL A 208 19.78 10.55 17.79
C VAL A 208 19.82 9.41 16.77
N TYR A 209 19.39 9.65 15.53
CA TYR A 209 19.30 8.63 14.50
C TYR A 209 20.69 8.21 13.98
N ALA A 210 21.04 6.94 14.21
CA ALA A 210 22.19 6.30 13.60
C ALA A 210 21.73 5.49 12.37
N GLY A 211 22.12 5.92 11.18
CA GLY A 211 21.73 5.24 9.93
C GLY A 211 22.34 3.83 9.82
N PRO A 212 21.63 2.87 9.18
CA PRO A 212 22.04 1.47 9.12
C PRO A 212 23.40 1.18 8.44
N VAL A 213 24.00 2.17 7.76
CA VAL A 213 25.30 2.04 7.07
C VAL A 213 26.46 1.86 8.05
N THR A 214 26.29 2.15 9.35
CA THR A 214 27.33 1.95 10.36
C THR A 214 27.44 0.53 10.91
N TYR A 215 26.47 -0.36 10.66
CA TYR A 215 26.49 -1.74 11.17
C TYR A 215 27.20 -2.73 10.25
N VAL A 216 27.43 -2.38 8.97
CA VAL A 216 28.09 -3.27 7.99
C VAL A 216 29.61 -3.10 8.00
N ARG A 217 30.16 -2.11 8.72
CA ARG A 217 31.60 -1.79 8.74
C ARG A 217 32.26 -1.79 10.12
N LYS A 218 31.67 -2.44 11.13
CA LYS A 218 32.34 -2.69 12.42
C LYS A 218 32.48 -4.21 12.65
N GLY A 219 33.67 -4.69 12.32
CA GLY A 219 34.13 -6.09 12.31
C GLY A 219 34.96 -6.24 11.04
N VAL A 220 36.30 -6.23 11.07
CA VAL A 220 37.16 -7.35 11.53
C VAL A 220 36.62 -8.68 11.02
#